data_AF-A0A947NKC4-F1
#
_entry.id   AF-A0A947NKC4-F1
#
_cell.length_a   1.000
_cell.length_b   1.000
_cell.length_c   1.000
_cell.angle_alpha   90.00
_cell.angle_beta   90.00
_cell.angle_gamma   90.00
#
_symmetry.space_group_name_H-M   'P 1'
#
loop_
_entity.id
_entity.type
_entity.pdbx_description
1 polymer ?
#
loop_
_entity_poly.entity_id
_entity_poly.type
_entity_poly.pdbx_seq_one_letter_code
_entity_poly.pdbx_strand_id
1 'polypeptide(L)' 'MTNVDDKNVTAFARTNFRNQEAKFGIKLDDRRRHMYLIGKTGMGKTTVLENMVIADIRSGNGLALVDPHGDLVDR' A
#
# COMPACT_ATOMS: atom_id res chain seq x y z
N MET A 1 -1.18 3.60 -21.69
CA MET A 1 -2.25 3.41 -20.70
C MET A 1 -2.62 1.93 -20.68
N THR A 2 -1.80 1.10 -20.05
CA THR A 2 -2.20 -0.29 -19.80
C THR A 2 -3.06 -0.28 -18.55
N ASN A 3 -4.37 -0.46 -18.76
CA ASN A 3 -5.34 -0.81 -17.73
C ASN A 3 -4.87 -2.10 -17.05
N VAL A 4 -4.06 -1.98 -16.01
CA VAL A 4 -4.17 -2.92 -14.89
C VAL A 4 -5.52 -2.58 -14.28
N ASP A 5 -6.44 -3.54 -14.17
CA ASP A 5 -7.74 -3.35 -13.52
C ASP A 5 -7.54 -2.62 -12.17
N ASP A 6 -7.74 -1.30 -12.17
CA ASP A 6 -7.43 -0.40 -11.05
C ASP A 6 -8.28 -0.76 -9.82
N LYS A 7 -9.35 -1.54 -10.03
CA LYS A 7 -10.25 -2.08 -8.99
C LYS A 7 -9.65 -3.22 -8.17
N ASN A 8 -8.62 -3.92 -8.68
CA ASN A 8 -8.09 -5.13 -8.04
C ASN A 8 -6.65 -4.97 -7.50
N VAL A 9 -6.16 -3.74 -7.39
CA VAL A 9 -4.82 -3.43 -6.88
C VAL A 9 -4.90 -2.47 -5.70
N THR A 10 -4.32 -2.84 -4.57
CA THR A 10 -4.05 -1.91 -3.46
C THR A 10 -2.79 -1.12 -3.80
N ALA A 11 -2.97 0.08 -4.36
CA ALA A 11 -1.87 0.97 -4.72
C ALA A 11 -1.24 1.60 -3.47
N PHE A 12 0.08 1.49 -3.32
CA PHE A 12 0.83 2.07 -2.19
C PHE A 12 2.10 2.83 -2.59
N ALA A 13 2.44 2.85 -3.89
CA ALA A 13 3.62 3.53 -4.41
C ALA A 13 3.40 3.99 -5.86
N ARG A 14 4.45 4.59 -6.45
CA ARG A 14 4.55 4.89 -7.87
C ARG A 14 5.89 4.35 -8.39
N THR A 15 5.92 3.95 -9.65
CA THR A 15 7.16 3.63 -10.37
C THR A 15 7.34 4.56 -11.56
N ASN A 16 8.57 4.71 -12.03
CA ASN A 16 8.96 5.62 -13.10
C ASN A 16 9.68 4.90 -14.26
N PHE A 17 9.33 3.64 -14.52
CA PHE A 17 10.03 2.81 -15.50
C PHE A 17 10.04 3.48 -16.88
N ARG A 18 11.24 3.75 -17.42
CA ARG A 18 11.44 4.43 -18.71
C ARG A 18 10.71 5.79 -18.80
N ASN A 19 10.77 6.59 -17.73
CA ASN A 19 10.08 7.88 -17.62
C ASN A 19 8.56 7.78 -17.75
N GLN A 20 7.97 6.61 -17.50
CA GLN A 20 6.53 6.42 -17.42
C GLN A 20 6.15 6.26 -15.96
N GLU A 21 5.49 7.28 -15.43
CA GLU A 21 4.88 7.24 -14.11
C GLU A 21 3.69 6.28 -14.11
N ALA A 22 3.68 5.32 -13.19
CA ALA A 22 2.58 4.39 -13.00
C ALA A 22 2.31 4.16 -11.51
N LYS A 23 1.05 3.96 -11.14
CA LYS A 23 0.70 3.47 -9.81
C LYS A 23 1.33 2.07 -9.62
N PHE A 24 1.87 1.84 -8.43
CA PHE A 24 2.43 0.56 -8.03
C PHE A 24 1.79 0.08 -6.74
N GLY A 25 1.57 -1.23 -6.65
CA GLY A 25 0.85 -1.83 -5.56
C GLY A 25 0.85 -3.34 -5.63
N ILE A 26 0.02 -3.95 -4.77
CA ILE A 26 -0.18 -5.39 -4.72
C ILE A 26 -1.60 -5.73 -5.19
N LYS A 27 -1.75 -6.82 -5.96
CA LYS A 27 -3.08 -7.31 -6.34
C LYS A 27 -3.80 -7.85 -5.10
N LEU A 28 -5.12 -7.72 -5.07
CA LEU A 28 -5.93 -8.23 -3.97
C LEU A 28 -5.75 -9.75 -3.77
N ASP A 29 -5.61 -10.55 -4.84
CA ASP A 29 -5.36 -11.99 -4.71
C ASP A 29 -4.01 -12.31 -4.07
N ASP A 30 -2.96 -11.58 -4.44
CA ASP A 30 -1.63 -11.76 -3.87
C ASP A 30 -1.59 -11.33 -2.40
N ARG A 31 -2.26 -10.21 -2.07
CA ARG A 31 -2.33 -9.67 -0.71
C ARG A 31 -3.02 -10.62 0.28
N ARG A 32 -3.97 -11.45 -0.18
CA ARG A 32 -4.62 -12.47 0.66
C ARG A 32 -3.65 -13.53 1.17
N ARG A 33 -2.48 -13.70 0.54
CA ARG A 33 -1.43 -14.65 0.95
C ARG A 33 -0.50 -14.07 2.03
N HIS A 34 -0.90 -12.94 2.63
CA HIS A 34 -0.15 -12.15 3.58
C HIS A 34 1.07 -11.46 2.97
N MET A 35 1.52 -10.40 3.64
CA MET A 35 2.69 -9.63 3.25
C MET A 35 3.61 -9.49 4.44
N TYR A 36 4.91 -9.58 4.20
CA TYR A 36 5.92 -9.27 5.20
C TYR A 36 6.78 -8.11 4.72
N LEU A 37 6.79 -7.02 5.50
CA LEU A 37 7.48 -5.79 5.14
C LEU A 37 8.72 -5.63 6.01
N ILE A 38 9.91 -5.88 5.44
CA ILE A 38 11.19 -5.88 6.14
C ILE A 38 12.00 -4.64 5.77
N GLY A 39 12.64 -4.03 6.77
CA GLY A 39 13.57 -2.93 6.58
C GLY A 39 13.98 -2.31 7.92
N LYS A 40 15.12 -1.63 7.98
CA LYS A 40 15.55 -0.87 9.17
C LYS A 40 14.59 0.30 9.48
N THR A 41 14.72 0.89 10.66
CA THR A 41 14.00 2.14 11.01
C THR A 41 14.31 3.23 9.98
N GLY A 42 13.31 4.05 9.65
CA GLY A 42 13.44 5.12 8.66
C GLY A 42 13.33 4.70 7.19
N MET A 43 13.17 3.41 6.88
CA MET A 43 13.09 2.91 5.49
C MET A 43 11.69 3.01 4.86
N GLY A 44 10.79 3.81 5.45
CA GLY A 44 9.45 4.05 4.87
C GLY A 44 8.42 2.94 5.04
N LYS A 45 8.65 1.94 5.91
CA LYS A 45 7.68 0.86 6.18
C LYS A 45 6.31 1.39 6.63
N THR A 46 6.31 2.32 7.58
CA THR A 46 5.10 3.01 8.07
C THR A 46 4.41 3.73 6.93
N THR A 47 5.15 4.44 6.08
CA THR A 47 4.61 5.12 4.89
C THR A 47 3.96 4.16 3.89
N VAL A 48 4.51 2.96 3.69
CA VAL A 48 3.85 1.95 2.85
C VAL A 48 2.53 1.52 3.46
N LEU A 49 2.50 1.25 4.78
CA LEU A 49 1.28 0.87 5.49
C LEU A 49 0.21 1.98 5.45
N GLU A 50 0.60 3.25 5.68
CA GLU A 50 -0.26 4.44 5.55
C GLU A 50 -0.95 4.48 4.18
N ASN A 51 -0.17 4.34 3.11
CA ASN A 51 -0.70 4.41 1.75
C ASN A 51 -1.63 3.22 1.44
N MET A 52 -1.34 2.02 1.96
CA MET A 52 -2.23 0.87 1.83
C MET A 52 -3.56 1.08 2.56
N VAL A 53 -3.52 1.61 3.79
CA VAL A 53 -4.71 1.96 4.58
C VAL A 53 -5.57 2.98 3.83
N ILE A 54 -4.95 4.05 3.32
CA ILE A 54 -5.64 5.08 2.53
C ILE A 54 -6.26 4.47 1.26
N ALA A 55 -5.55 3.57 0.57
CA ALA A 55 -6.06 2.91 -0.62
C ALA A 55 -7.28 2.02 -0.33
N ASP A 56 -7.28 1.30 0.80
CA ASP A 56 -8.42 0.50 1.24
C ASP A 56 -9.63 1.36 1.59
N ILE A 57 -9.44 2.44 2.37
CA ILE A 57 -10.51 3.38 2.72
C ILE A 57 -11.13 3.97 1.46
N ARG A 58 -10.31 4.44 0.52
CA ARG A 58 -10.78 5.00 -0.77
C ARG A 58 -11.51 3.98 -1.63
N SER A 59 -11.20 2.70 -1.48
CA SER A 59 -11.85 1.61 -2.20
C SER A 59 -13.12 1.10 -1.48
N GLY A 60 -13.43 1.62 -0.29
CA GLY A 60 -14.55 1.15 0.53
C GLY A 60 -14.29 -0.20 1.22
N ASN A 61 -13.03 -0.63 1.31
CA ASN A 61 -12.66 -1.88 1.98
C ASN A 61 -12.57 -1.65 3.49
N GLY A 62 -13.19 -2.56 4.26
CA GLY A 62 -12.98 -2.60 5.71
C GLY A 62 -11.54 -2.99 6.05
N LEU A 63 -10.98 -2.39 7.10
CA LEU A 63 -9.64 -2.70 7.60
C LEU A 63 -9.58 -2.56 9.13
N ALA A 64 -8.59 -3.21 9.72
CA ALA A 64 -8.19 -2.99 11.10
C ALA A 64 -6.68 -2.74 11.12
N LEU A 65 -6.25 -1.71 11.86
CA LEU A 65 -4.85 -1.42 12.09
C LEU A 65 -4.52 -1.75 13.54
N VAL A 66 -3.46 -2.53 13.75
CA VAL A 66 -2.89 -2.81 15.08
C VAL A 66 -1.52 -2.15 15.12
N ASP A 67 -1.44 -1.02 15.82
CA ASP A 67 -0.18 -0.29 16.03
C ASP A 67 0.11 -0.19 17.53
N PRO A 68 1.02 -1.02 18.07
CA PRO A 68 1.39 -0.98 19.48
C PRO A 68 2.27 0.23 19.85
N HIS A 69 2.83 0.93 18.86
CA HIS A 69 3.71 2.08 19.08
C HIS A 69 2.97 3.42 18.93
N GLY A 70 1.82 3.44 18.26
CA GLY A 70 0.94 4.62 18.14
C GLY A 70 1.36 5.64 17.09
N ASP A 71 2.62 5.60 16.63
CA ASP A 71 3.20 6.54 15.67
C ASP A 71 2.40 6.68 14.36
N LEU A 72 1.67 5.64 13.96
CA LEU A 72 0.89 5.62 12.72
C LEU A 72 -0.50 6.27 12.89
N VAL A 73 -1.08 6.24 14.10
CA VAL A 73 -2.41 6.80 14.38
C VAL A 73 -2.35 8.31 14.62
N ASP A 74 -1.24 8.79 15.16
CA ASP A 74 -1.06 10.20 15.53
C ASP A 74 -0.67 11.13 14.35
N ARG A 75 -0.58 10.59 13.12
CA ARG A 75 -0.20 11.30 11.90
C ARG A 75 -1.41 11.73 11.06
#